data_AF-A0A1B6DQ21-F1
#
_entry.id   AF-A0A1B6DQ21-F1
#
_cell.length_a   1.000
_cell.length_b   1.000
_cell.length_c   1.000
_cell.angle_alpha   90.00
_cell.angle_beta   90.00
_cell.angle_gamma   90.00
#
_symmetry.space_group_name_H-M   'P 1'
#
loop_
_entity.id
_entity.type
_entity.pdbx_description
1 polymer ?
#
loop_
_entity_poly.entity_id
_entity_poly.type
_entity_poly.pdbx_seq_one_letter_code
_entity_poly.pdbx_strand_id
1 'polypeptide(L)'
;MGIKGTVRRSTDGDFIHANVDIDLIISEEPEYGSLEKPVEIFHIIEHFCLGRRRLHVFGRDSTIRPGWLTLGPELTNSNFNPDVYTSYFSPTSLTTGCTERIEALRPKSPPPKGKGVPGSRGRGGPFARGRGRAR
;
A
#
# COMPACT_ATOMS: atom_id res chain seq x y z
N MET A 1 2.18 -12.18 1.74
CA MET A 1 1.37 -11.22 0.94
C MET A 1 1.05 -11.84 -0.40
N GLY A 2 -0.20 -11.76 -0.88
CA GLY A 2 -0.60 -12.28 -2.19
C GLY A 2 -1.43 -11.24 -2.96
N ILE A 3 -1.39 -11.29 -4.29
CA ILE A 3 -2.13 -10.38 -5.17
C ILE A 3 -3.11 -11.17 -6.03
N LYS A 4 -4.32 -10.65 -6.18
CA LYS A 4 -5.35 -11.17 -7.10
C LYS A 4 -5.77 -10.06 -8.06
N GLY A 5 -5.87 -10.39 -9.34
CA GLY A 5 -6.19 -9.42 -10.40
C GLY A 5 -4.96 -8.63 -10.86
N THR A 6 -5.19 -7.55 -11.61
CA THR A 6 -4.13 -6.67 -12.12
C THR A 6 -4.14 -5.37 -11.33
N VAL A 7 -3.03 -5.03 -10.69
CA VAL A 7 -2.83 -3.75 -10.00
C VAL A 7 -1.51 -3.13 -10.46
N ARG A 8 -1.54 -1.87 -10.85
CA ARG A 8 -0.41 -1.11 -11.39
C ARG A 8 -0.15 0.12 -10.54
N ARG A 9 1.01 0.16 -9.88
CA ARG A 9 1.44 1.27 -9.01
C ARG A 9 1.41 2.65 -9.67
N SER A 10 1.60 2.72 -10.99
CA SER A 10 1.63 3.98 -11.75
C SER A 10 0.25 4.56 -12.04
N THR A 11 -0.80 3.73 -12.09
CA THR A 11 -2.15 4.14 -12.49
C THR A 11 -3.17 3.99 -11.36
N ASP A 12 -3.00 2.99 -10.51
CA ASP A 12 -4.01 2.56 -9.54
C ASP A 12 -3.70 3.12 -8.14
N GLY A 13 -3.32 4.40 -8.10
CA GLY A 13 -3.00 5.13 -6.86
C GLY A 13 -4.22 5.41 -5.99
N ASP A 14 -5.42 5.33 -6.56
CA ASP A 14 -6.71 5.38 -5.89
C ASP A 14 -7.05 4.08 -5.13
N PHE A 15 -6.28 3.02 -5.35
CA PHE A 15 -6.45 1.73 -4.68
C PHE A 15 -5.27 1.36 -3.78
N ILE A 16 -4.03 1.69 -4.17
CA ILE A 16 -2.84 1.35 -3.39
C ILE A 16 -1.87 2.52 -3.18
N HIS A 17 -1.34 2.63 -1.97
CA HIS A 17 -0.15 3.43 -1.67
C HIS A 17 1.04 2.51 -1.43
N ALA A 18 1.69 2.13 -2.52
CA ALA A 18 2.86 1.26 -2.43
C ALA A 18 4.06 1.97 -1.79
N ASN A 19 4.96 1.18 -1.20
CA ASN A 19 6.25 1.63 -0.68
C ASN A 19 6.17 2.63 0.50
N VAL A 20 5.01 2.72 1.18
CA VAL A 20 4.85 3.48 2.43
C VAL A 20 5.57 2.76 3.58
N ASP A 21 5.34 1.46 3.73
CA ASP A 21 5.96 0.61 4.75
C ASP A 21 6.99 -0.36 4.14
N ILE A 22 7.86 -0.89 5.01
CA ILE A 22 8.80 -1.97 4.70
C ILE A 22 8.20 -3.35 5.03
N ASP A 23 8.88 -4.41 4.62
CA ASP A 23 8.45 -5.82 4.81
C ASP A 23 8.96 -6.46 6.12
N LEU A 24 9.34 -5.64 7.10
CA LEU A 24 9.84 -6.07 8.40
C LEU A 24 9.06 -5.40 9.51
N ILE A 25 8.67 -6.20 10.50
CA ILE A 25 8.19 -5.74 11.80
C ILE A 25 9.18 -6.28 12.83
N ILE A 26 9.72 -5.40 13.67
CA ILE A 26 10.65 -5.76 14.73
C ILE A 26 9.98 -5.42 16.06
N SER A 27 9.65 -6.45 16.84
CA SER A 27 9.05 -6.32 18.16
C SER A 27 9.75 -7.26 19.13
N GLU A 28 9.62 -6.98 20.43
CA GLU A 28 10.05 -7.90 21.47
C GLU A 28 9.30 -9.23 21.38
N GLU A 29 9.91 -10.30 21.90
CA GLU A 29 9.23 -11.59 22.00
C GLU A 29 8.01 -11.47 22.93
N PRO A 30 6.82 -11.92 22.49
CA PRO A 30 5.64 -11.89 23.35
C PRO A 30 5.77 -12.91 24.48
N GLU A 31 4.94 -12.75 25.53
CA GLU A 31 4.91 -13.67 26.65
C GLU A 31 4.71 -15.13 26.21
N TYR A 32 5.34 -16.06 26.94
CA TYR A 32 5.28 -17.49 26.62
C TYR A 32 3.83 -17.98 26.51
N GLY A 33 3.50 -18.60 25.37
CA GLY A 33 2.15 -19.08 25.07
C GLY A 33 1.26 -18.08 24.35
N SER A 34 1.72 -16.84 24.14
CA SER A 34 0.99 -15.87 23.33
C SER A 34 1.00 -16.25 21.85
N LEU A 35 -0.19 -16.30 21.26
CA LEU A 35 -0.39 -16.51 19.81
C LEU A 35 -0.67 -15.19 19.08
N GLU A 36 -0.49 -14.07 19.77
CA GLU A 36 -0.72 -12.74 19.18
C GLU A 36 0.32 -12.42 18.12
N LYS A 37 -0.13 -11.67 17.12
CA LYS A 37 0.72 -11.12 16.07
C LYS A 37 0.86 -9.62 16.31
N PRO A 38 2.02 -9.03 16.01
CA PRO A 38 2.24 -7.61 16.26
C PRO A 38 1.19 -6.77 15.52
N VAL A 39 0.59 -5.82 16.24
CA VAL A 39 -0.51 -4.98 15.73
C VAL A 39 -0.12 -4.17 14.49
N GLU A 40 1.18 -3.91 14.30
CA GLU A 40 1.73 -3.19 13.15
C GLU A 40 1.37 -3.84 11.81
N ILE A 41 1.06 -5.14 11.77
CA ILE A 41 0.58 -5.79 10.55
C ILE A 41 -0.72 -5.15 10.02
N PHE A 42 -1.60 -4.67 10.90
CA PHE A 42 -2.80 -3.95 10.49
C PHE A 42 -2.48 -2.60 9.86
N HIS A 43 -1.47 -1.90 10.38
CA HIS A 43 -1.02 -0.61 9.84
C HIS A 43 -0.46 -0.79 8.43
N ILE A 44 0.41 -1.77 8.21
CA ILE A 44 0.96 -2.07 6.88
C ILE A 44 -0.17 -2.36 5.88
N ILE A 45 -1.18 -3.14 6.27
CA ILE A 45 -2.31 -3.46 5.39
C ILE A 45 -3.17 -2.22 5.08
N GLU A 46 -3.44 -1.39 6.09
CA GLU A 46 -4.28 -0.19 5.97
C GLU A 46 -3.62 0.94 5.20
N HIS A 47 -2.31 1.13 5.39
CA HIS A 47 -1.51 2.09 4.61
C HIS A 47 -1.39 1.65 3.16
N PHE A 48 -1.13 0.35 2.91
CA PHE A 48 -0.93 -0.17 1.57
C PHE A 48 -2.22 -0.15 0.73
N CYS A 49 -3.35 -0.61 1.28
CA CYS A 49 -4.60 -0.79 0.54
C CYS A 49 -5.70 0.16 1.02
N LEU A 50 -6.17 1.01 0.11
CA LEU A 50 -7.24 1.97 0.35
C LEU A 50 -8.63 1.31 0.35
N GLY A 51 -8.73 0.04 -0.02
CA GLY A 51 -9.97 -0.74 0.05
C GLY A 51 -10.48 -0.87 1.48
N ARG A 52 -11.75 -0.49 1.71
CA ARG A 52 -12.33 -0.43 3.06
C ARG A 52 -12.90 -1.77 3.57
N ARG A 53 -13.04 -2.77 2.70
CA ARG A 53 -13.57 -4.11 3.05
C ARG A 53 -12.43 -5.02 3.48
N ARG A 54 -12.13 -5.03 4.78
CA ARG A 54 -11.03 -5.81 5.37
C ARG A 54 -11.59 -6.92 6.25
N LEU A 55 -11.06 -8.14 6.09
CA LEU A 55 -11.50 -9.33 6.81
C LEU A 55 -10.32 -9.94 7.57
N HIS A 56 -10.46 -10.10 8.89
CA HIS A 56 -9.51 -10.77 9.76
C HIS A 56 -10.09 -12.13 10.16
N VAL A 57 -9.60 -13.20 9.56
CA VAL A 57 -10.02 -14.59 9.85
C VAL A 57 -9.13 -15.16 10.94
N PHE A 58 -9.72 -15.92 11.86
CA PHE A 58 -9.11 -16.42 13.10
C PHE A 58 -8.74 -15.32 14.10
N GLY A 59 -9.47 -14.20 14.06
CA GLY A 59 -9.33 -13.16 15.07
C GLY A 59 -9.94 -13.55 16.41
N ARG A 60 -9.46 -12.89 17.46
CA ARG A 60 -9.92 -13.00 18.86
C ARG A 60 -10.44 -11.65 19.34
N ASP A 61 -11.07 -11.64 20.51
CA ASP A 61 -11.60 -10.41 21.14
C ASP A 61 -10.53 -9.30 21.27
N SER A 62 -9.28 -9.67 21.61
CA SER A 62 -8.15 -8.73 21.71
C SER A 62 -7.76 -8.07 20.39
N THR A 63 -8.18 -8.64 19.25
CA THR A 63 -7.81 -8.18 17.90
C THR A 63 -8.94 -7.47 17.16
N ILE A 64 -10.08 -7.23 17.80
CA ILE A 64 -11.19 -6.48 17.21
C ILE A 64 -10.72 -5.04 16.93
N ARG A 65 -10.88 -4.60 15.67
CA ARG A 65 -10.37 -3.30 15.21
C ARG A 65 -11.40 -2.58 14.33
N PRO A 66 -11.61 -1.25 14.51
CA PRO A 66 -12.42 -0.46 13.58
C PRO A 66 -11.94 -0.58 12.13
N GLY A 67 -12.86 -0.68 11.19
CA GLY A 67 -12.55 -0.85 9.77
C GLY A 67 -12.23 -2.30 9.36
N TRP A 68 -12.38 -3.26 10.28
CA TRP A 68 -12.23 -4.69 10.03
C TRP A 68 -13.49 -5.46 10.42
N LEU A 69 -13.84 -6.44 9.57
CA LEU A 69 -14.70 -7.54 9.98
C LEU A 69 -13.82 -8.64 10.57
N THR A 70 -14.09 -9.06 11.80
CA THR A 70 -13.31 -10.12 12.48
C THR A 70 -14.16 -11.37 12.59
N LEU A 71 -13.62 -12.51 12.16
CA LEU A 71 -14.26 -13.83 12.26
C LEU A 71 -13.29 -14.78 12.96
N GLY A 72 -13.75 -15.54 13.94
CA GLY A 72 -12.93 -16.53 14.62
C GLY A 72 -13.71 -17.39 15.60
N PRO A 73 -13.22 -18.59 15.92
CA PRO A 73 -13.90 -19.52 16.83
C PRO A 73 -13.82 -19.08 18.31
N GLU A 74 -12.84 -18.24 18.66
CA GLU A 74 -12.59 -17.78 20.03
C GLU A 74 -13.26 -16.44 20.36
N LEU A 75 -14.08 -15.91 19.45
CA LEU A 75 -14.83 -14.68 19.72
C LEU A 75 -15.94 -14.96 20.74
N THR A 76 -16.00 -14.18 21.80
CA THR A 76 -17.01 -14.38 22.86
C THR A 76 -18.39 -13.84 22.50
N ASN A 77 -18.48 -12.98 21.48
CA ASN A 77 -19.71 -12.35 21.03
C ASN A 77 -19.71 -12.14 19.50
N SER A 78 -20.90 -11.94 18.92
CA SER A 78 -21.11 -11.69 17.50
C SER A 78 -22.09 -10.54 17.29
N ASN A 79 -21.71 -9.55 16.49
CA ASN A 79 -22.55 -8.41 16.11
C ASN A 79 -22.67 -8.24 14.58
N PHE A 80 -22.23 -9.23 13.81
CA PHE A 80 -22.20 -9.13 12.36
C PHE A 80 -23.62 -9.13 11.78
N ASN A 81 -23.98 -8.04 11.12
CA ASN A 81 -25.16 -7.95 10.28
C ASN A 81 -24.72 -7.63 8.84
N PRO A 82 -24.99 -8.52 7.86
CA PRO A 82 -24.50 -8.36 6.49
C PRO A 82 -25.09 -7.14 5.78
N ASP A 83 -26.34 -6.79 6.05
CA ASP A 83 -27.03 -5.66 5.42
C ASP A 83 -26.45 -4.34 5.93
N VAL A 84 -26.28 -4.22 7.25
CA VAL A 84 -25.64 -3.07 7.89
C VAL A 84 -24.20 -2.94 7.42
N TYR A 85 -23.44 -4.03 7.43
CA TYR A 85 -22.05 -4.02 6.98
C TYR A 85 -21.94 -3.57 5.51
N THR A 86 -22.78 -4.12 4.64
CA THR A 86 -22.79 -3.76 3.21
C THR A 86 -23.19 -2.31 2.99
N SER A 87 -24.11 -1.77 3.80
CA SER A 87 -24.57 -0.37 3.71
C SER A 87 -23.45 0.66 3.88
N TYR A 88 -22.34 0.33 4.55
CA TYR A 88 -21.18 1.23 4.67
C TYR A 88 -20.38 1.41 3.38
N PHE A 89 -20.66 0.59 2.36
CA PHE A 89 -19.94 0.56 1.10
C PHE A 89 -20.91 0.82 -0.05
N SER A 90 -20.77 1.98 -0.69
CA SER A 90 -21.39 2.27 -1.97
C SER A 90 -20.38 2.04 -3.10
N PRO A 91 -20.80 1.84 -4.36
CA PRO A 91 -19.90 1.77 -5.51
C PRO A 91 -18.93 2.95 -5.60
N THR A 92 -19.34 4.12 -5.09
CA THR A 92 -18.54 5.36 -5.05
C THR A 92 -17.67 5.51 -3.80
N SER A 93 -17.84 4.68 -2.76
CA SER A 93 -17.09 4.76 -1.49
C SER A 93 -16.38 3.45 -1.11
N LEU A 94 -16.02 2.63 -2.10
CA LEU A 94 -15.31 1.38 -1.86
C LEU A 94 -13.88 1.58 -1.30
N THR A 95 -13.29 2.73 -1.59
CA THR A 95 -11.97 3.13 -1.09
C THR A 95 -12.08 4.29 -0.10
N THR A 96 -11.03 4.52 0.68
CA THR A 96 -10.95 5.66 1.62
C THR A 96 -10.83 7.01 0.91
N GLY A 97 -10.54 7.01 -0.39
CA GLY A 97 -10.06 8.19 -1.10
C GLY A 97 -8.65 8.61 -0.62
N CYS A 98 -8.18 9.75 -1.11
CA CYS A 98 -6.88 10.31 -0.76
C CYS A 98 -6.98 11.84 -0.72
N THR A 99 -6.32 12.47 0.24
CA THR A 99 -6.24 13.93 0.34
C THR A 99 -5.06 14.44 -0.48
N GLU A 100 -5.10 15.71 -0.92
CA GLU A 100 -4.00 16.34 -1.66
C GLU A 100 -2.67 16.28 -0.90
N ARG A 101 -2.73 16.40 0.43
CA ARG A 101 -1.53 16.31 1.29
C ARG A 101 -0.92 14.91 1.27
N ILE A 102 -1.74 13.86 1.34
CA ILE A 102 -1.24 12.48 1.25
C ILE A 102 -0.68 12.21 -0.14
N GLU A 103 -1.39 12.66 -1.18
CA GLU A 103 -0.90 12.57 -2.56
C GLU A 103 0.45 13.27 -2.77
N ALA A 104 0.68 14.42 -2.12
CA ALA A 104 1.94 15.16 -2.25
C ALA A 104 3.11 14.44 -1.56
N LEU A 105 2.86 13.72 -0.47
CA LEU A 105 3.90 13.13 0.37
C LEU A 105 4.19 11.66 0.08
N ARG A 106 3.22 10.92 -0.47
CA ARG A 106 3.41 9.48 -0.69
C ARG A 106 4.48 9.18 -1.75
N PRO A 107 5.25 8.09 -1.60
CA PRO A 107 6.21 7.68 -2.61
C PRO A 107 5.56 7.41 -3.96
N LYS A 108 6.15 7.94 -5.04
CA LYS A 108 5.69 7.78 -6.42
C LYS A 108 6.86 7.56 -7.36
N SER A 109 6.59 6.86 -8.47
CA SER A 109 7.57 6.73 -9.55
C SER A 109 7.94 8.13 -10.10
N PRO A 110 9.22 8.37 -10.41
CA PRO A 110 9.63 9.61 -11.05
C PRO A 110 8.97 9.75 -12.44
N PRO A 111 8.80 10.98 -12.95
CA PRO A 111 8.31 11.21 -14.30
C PRO A 111 9.16 10.41 -15.30
N PRO A 112 8.55 9.77 -16.31
CA PRO A 112 9.30 9.11 -17.37
C PRO A 112 10.28 10.11 -17.98
N LYS A 113 11.56 9.73 -18.16
CA LYS A 113 12.50 10.53 -18.96
C LYS A 113 11.91 10.65 -20.36
N GLY A 114 11.40 11.83 -20.70
CA GLY A 114 10.80 12.07 -22.00
C GLY A 114 11.80 11.79 -23.12
N LYS A 115 11.31 11.14 -24.19
CA LYS A 115 11.80 11.44 -25.54
C LYS A 115 11.85 12.96 -25.64
N GLY A 116 13.04 13.48 -25.93
CA GLY A 116 13.36 14.89 -25.79
C GLY A 116 12.28 15.80 -26.39
N VAL A 117 11.97 16.86 -25.65
CA VAL A 117 11.37 18.07 -26.23
C VAL A 117 12.28 18.50 -27.39
N PRO A 118 11.80 18.59 -28.65
CA PRO A 118 12.58 19.15 -29.73
C PRO A 118 12.68 20.67 -29.48
N GLY A 119 13.69 21.09 -28.72
CA GLY A 119 13.87 22.51 -28.43
C GLY A 119 14.95 22.83 -27.40
N SER A 120 15.29 21.92 -26.49
CA SER A 120 16.35 22.18 -25.49
C SER A 120 17.65 21.46 -25.85
N ARG A 121 18.29 21.89 -26.94
CA ARG A 121 19.73 21.64 -27.12
C ARG A 121 20.49 22.65 -26.25
N GLY A 122 20.63 22.30 -24.98
CA GLY A 122 21.62 22.89 -24.10
C GLY A 122 23.02 22.73 -24.72
N ARG A 123 23.62 23.88 -24.98
CA ARG A 123 24.96 24.11 -25.53
C ARG A 123 26.02 23.41 -24.67
N GLY A 124 26.43 22.20 -25.06
CA GLY A 124 27.54 21.45 -24.46
C GLY A 124 28.71 21.35 -25.44
N GLY A 125 29.88 21.82 -25.02
CA GLY A 125 31.07 22.08 -25.85
C GLY A 125 31.69 20.88 -26.58
N PRO A 126 32.67 21.13 -27.48
CA PRO A 126 33.21 20.11 -28.37
C PRO A 126 34.24 19.25 -27.63
N PHE A 127 33.91 17.99 -27.35
CA PHE A 127 34.91 16.99 -27.03
C PHE A 127 35.49 16.43 -28.34
N ALA A 128 36.71 16.85 -28.66
CA ALA A 128 37.52 16.29 -29.73
C ALA A 128 37.88 14.83 -29.41
N ARG A 129 37.37 13.88 -30.21
CA ARG A 129 37.80 12.47 -30.17
C ARG A 129 39.16 12.36 -30.86
N GLY A 130 40.21 12.21 -30.07
CA GLY A 130 41.54 11.81 -30.55
C GLY A 130 41.50 10.46 -31.26
N ARG A 131 41.96 10.42 -32.51
CA ARG A 131 42.25 9.19 -33.26
C ARG A 131 43.57 8.61 -32.75
N GLY A 132 43.48 7.54 -31.96
CA GLY A 132 44.62 6.66 -31.69
C GLY A 132 44.88 5.75 -32.89
N ARG A 133 46.06 5.88 -33.49
CA ARG A 133 46.58 5.06 -34.60
C ARG A 133 47.23 3.80 -34.00
N ALA A 134 46.68 2.63 -34.32
CA ALA A 134 47.30 1.34 -33.96
C ALA A 134 48.49 1.05 -34.90
N ARG A 135 49.47 0.32 -34.36
CA ARG A 135 50.75 -0.06 -34.96
C ARG A 135 50.58 -0.95 -36.19
#